data_AF-A0A8C9RPM6-F1
#
_entry.id   AF-A0A8C9RPM6-F1
#
_cell.length_a   1.000
_cell.length_b   1.000
_cell.length_c   1.000
_cell.angle_alpha   90.00
_cell.angle_beta   90.00
_cell.angle_gamma   90.00
#
_symmetry.space_group_name_H-M   'P 1'
#
loop_
_entity.id
_entity.type
_entity.pdbx_description
1 polymer ?
#
loop_
_entity_poly.entity_id
_entity_poly.type
_entity_poly.pdbx_seq_one_letter_code
_entity_poly.pdbx_strand_id
1 'polypeptide(L)'
;IMSAHAQMRAMLDQLMGTSRDGDSMRQRIKFTDERVCRSHLLNSCPHDILSGTRMDLGECVKVHDLALRADYEIASKQHEYFFELDAAEHLQSFIADCDRRTELAKKRLAETQEEISAEVAAKAERVHELNEEIGKLLARAEQLGGEGNVEKAQQVLEKVEKTRALKREAEDIYRNSMPASSFQQQKLRVCEVCAAYLGLHDNDRRLADHFGGKLHLGFIEIREKLEKLMKTVAEKQERMQTRRRDERDREEERERGWELDREREWEREREREREREHERNRRR
;
A
#
# COMPACT_ATOMS: atom_id res chain seq x y z
N ILE A 1 -19.28 -19.36 19.79
CA ILE A 1 -18.31 -19.72 20.86
C ILE A 1 -17.49 -20.89 20.34
N MET A 2 -16.25 -20.65 19.91
CA MET A 2 -15.37 -21.74 19.45
C MET A 2 -14.91 -22.57 20.66
N SER A 3 -14.82 -23.89 20.53
CA SER A 3 -14.32 -24.74 21.61
C SER A 3 -12.82 -24.50 21.82
N ALA A 4 -12.33 -24.68 23.05
CA ALA A 4 -10.91 -24.54 23.36
C ALA A 4 -10.01 -25.43 22.48
N HIS A 5 -10.51 -26.60 22.08
CA HIS A 5 -9.83 -27.50 21.15
C HIS A 5 -9.78 -26.94 19.72
N ALA A 6 -10.83 -26.23 19.27
CA ALA A 6 -10.86 -25.57 17.97
C ALA A 6 -9.92 -24.36 17.94
N GLN A 7 -9.81 -23.61 19.04
CA GLN A 7 -8.83 -22.51 19.18
C GLN A 7 -7.39 -23.01 19.20
N MET A 8 -7.08 -24.05 19.99
CA MET A 8 -5.74 -24.66 20.00
C MET A 8 -5.38 -25.21 18.62
N ARG A 9 -6.34 -25.82 17.91
CA ARG A 9 -6.10 -26.29 16.54
C ARG A 9 -5.82 -25.13 15.57
N ALA A 10 -6.63 -24.07 15.58
CA ALA A 10 -6.42 -22.90 14.73
C ALA A 10 -5.06 -22.22 15.00
N MET A 11 -4.66 -22.12 16.26
CA MET A 11 -3.34 -21.57 16.63
C MET A 11 -2.20 -22.45 16.13
N LEU A 12 -2.37 -23.78 16.19
CA LEU A 12 -1.38 -24.71 15.68
C LEU A 12 -1.30 -24.74 14.15
N ASP A 13 -2.44 -24.57 13.46
CA ASP A 13 -2.50 -24.48 11.99
C ASP A 13 -1.84 -23.16 11.51
N GLN A 14 -1.93 -22.07 12.27
CA GLN A 14 -1.17 -20.84 12.04
C GLN A 14 0.36 -21.05 12.10
N LEU A 15 0.82 -21.96 12.97
CA LEU A 15 2.26 -22.19 13.21
C LEU A 15 2.87 -23.22 12.26
N MET A 16 2.10 -24.22 11.82
CA MET A 16 2.62 -25.41 11.14
C MET A 16 2.03 -25.64 9.74
N GLY A 17 1.11 -24.77 9.27
CA GLY A 17 0.47 -24.87 7.95
C GLY A 17 -0.56 -26.00 7.85
N THR A 18 -1.21 -26.13 6.69
CA THR A 18 -2.30 -27.11 6.48
C THR A 18 -1.79 -28.56 6.38
N SER A 19 -0.48 -28.76 6.20
CA SER A 19 0.12 -30.06 5.90
C SER A 19 0.37 -30.95 7.13
N ARG A 20 0.17 -30.45 8.36
CA ARG A 20 0.52 -31.18 9.59
C ARG A 20 -0.37 -32.41 9.84
N ASP A 21 -1.67 -32.30 9.58
CA ASP A 21 -2.64 -33.29 10.07
C ASP A 21 -2.82 -34.50 9.12
N GLY A 22 -2.16 -34.52 7.95
CA GLY A 22 -2.31 -35.59 6.95
C GLY A 22 -3.76 -35.80 6.45
N ASP A 23 -4.69 -34.92 6.83
CA ASP A 23 -6.11 -35.10 6.67
C ASP A 23 -6.54 -34.66 5.27
N SER A 24 -6.63 -35.64 4.36
CA SER A 24 -6.93 -35.49 2.93
C SER A 24 -8.30 -34.85 2.66
N MET A 25 -9.15 -34.70 3.69
CA MET A 25 -10.50 -34.15 3.56
C MET A 25 -10.53 -32.61 3.58
N ARG A 26 -9.54 -31.94 4.21
CA ARG A 26 -9.43 -30.47 4.28
C ARG A 26 -8.56 -29.86 3.17
N GLN A 27 -7.80 -30.68 2.44
CA GLN A 27 -7.01 -30.30 1.26
C GLN A 27 -7.85 -29.93 0.02
N ARG A 28 -9.10 -29.45 0.17
CA ARG A 28 -9.92 -29.08 -1.00
C ARG A 28 -9.65 -27.68 -1.53
N ILE A 29 -9.10 -26.78 -0.71
CA ILE A 29 -8.85 -25.40 -1.12
C ILE A 29 -7.36 -25.17 -1.08
N LYS A 30 -6.76 -25.03 -2.27
CA LYS A 30 -5.35 -24.63 -2.41
C LYS A 30 -5.25 -23.11 -2.31
N PHE A 31 -4.09 -22.60 -1.91
CA PHE A 31 -3.84 -21.15 -1.89
C PHE A 31 -3.97 -20.49 -3.28
N THR A 32 -3.92 -21.29 -4.35
CA THR A 32 -4.10 -20.84 -5.74
C THR A 32 -5.55 -20.63 -6.16
N ASP A 33 -6.53 -21.11 -5.38
CA ASP A 33 -7.95 -20.97 -5.71
C ASP A 33 -8.40 -19.50 -5.67
N GLU A 34 -9.25 -19.09 -6.62
CA GLU A 34 -9.80 -17.72 -6.69
C GLU A 34 -10.66 -17.33 -5.48
N ARG A 35 -11.15 -18.33 -4.74
CA ARG A 35 -11.94 -18.15 -3.52
C ARG A 35 -11.11 -17.65 -2.35
N VAL A 36 -9.79 -17.81 -2.40
CA VAL A 36 -8.86 -17.36 -1.35
C VAL A 36 -8.53 -15.89 -1.56
N CYS A 37 -8.50 -15.13 -0.48
CA CYS A 37 -8.17 -13.71 -0.56
C CYS A 37 -6.67 -13.54 -0.79
N ARG A 38 -6.28 -13.19 -2.02
CA ARG A 38 -4.87 -12.90 -2.38
C ARG A 38 -4.28 -11.76 -1.54
N SER A 39 -5.07 -10.74 -1.21
CA SER A 39 -4.65 -9.65 -0.32
C SER A 39 -4.39 -10.15 1.11
N HIS A 40 -5.11 -11.16 1.60
CA HIS A 40 -4.86 -11.74 2.93
C HIS A 40 -3.57 -12.57 2.95
N LEU A 41 -3.26 -13.30 1.87
CA LEU A 41 -1.98 -14.01 1.73
C LEU A 41 -0.77 -13.08 1.82
N LEU A 42 -0.93 -11.80 1.44
CA LEU A 42 0.10 -10.75 1.53
C LEU A 42 -0.04 -9.87 2.77
N ASN A 43 -0.86 -10.27 3.76
CA ASN A 43 -1.15 -9.49 4.97
C ASN A 43 -1.69 -8.08 4.71
N SER A 44 -2.27 -7.82 3.55
CA SER A 44 -2.69 -6.47 3.14
C SER A 44 -4.21 -6.31 3.03
N CYS A 45 -5.00 -7.30 3.42
CA CYS A 45 -6.46 -7.21 3.28
C CYS A 45 -7.07 -6.09 4.14
N PRO A 46 -7.78 -5.11 3.55
CA PRO A 46 -8.40 -4.01 4.29
C PRO A 46 -9.41 -4.48 5.34
N HIS A 47 -10.13 -5.57 5.07
CA HIS A 47 -11.13 -6.16 5.98
C HIS A 47 -10.51 -6.65 7.29
N ASP A 48 -9.27 -7.15 7.24
CA ASP A 48 -8.59 -7.67 8.43
C ASP A 48 -7.93 -6.53 9.23
N ILE A 49 -7.28 -5.59 8.53
CA ILE A 49 -6.63 -4.43 9.13
C ILE A 49 -7.65 -3.54 9.86
N LEU A 50 -8.81 -3.31 9.24
CA LEU A 50 -9.87 -2.45 9.77
C LEU A 50 -10.92 -3.20 10.60
N SER A 51 -10.68 -4.47 10.92
CA SER A 51 -11.57 -5.29 11.74
C SER A 51 -11.86 -4.62 13.10
N GLY A 52 -13.13 -4.57 13.51
CA GLY A 52 -13.52 -3.98 14.80
C GLY A 52 -13.34 -2.46 14.89
N THR A 53 -13.20 -1.79 13.75
CA THR A 53 -13.14 -0.33 13.69
C THR A 53 -14.48 0.28 13.25
N ARG A 54 -14.62 1.61 13.34
CA ARG A 54 -15.84 2.29 12.88
C ARG A 54 -16.08 2.16 11.37
N MET A 55 -15.03 1.87 10.61
CA MET A 55 -15.06 1.66 9.15
C MET A 55 -14.96 0.18 8.79
N ASP A 56 -15.43 -0.71 9.67
CA ASP A 56 -15.40 -2.14 9.41
C ASP A 56 -16.29 -2.48 8.21
N LEU A 57 -15.70 -3.21 7.25
CA LEU A 57 -16.36 -3.72 6.05
C LEU A 57 -17.08 -5.05 6.34
N GLY A 58 -16.84 -5.63 7.53
CA GLY A 58 -17.32 -6.94 7.93
C GLY A 58 -16.37 -8.06 7.47
N GLU A 59 -16.87 -9.29 7.55
CA GLU A 59 -16.12 -10.47 7.11
C GLU A 59 -15.88 -10.41 5.60
N CYS A 60 -14.66 -10.75 5.17
CA CYS A 60 -14.31 -10.74 3.76
C CYS A 60 -15.10 -11.82 3.00
N VAL A 61 -15.55 -11.48 1.78
CA VAL A 61 -16.24 -12.42 0.88
C VAL A 61 -15.33 -13.60 0.50
N LYS A 62 -14.01 -13.37 0.48
CA LYS A 62 -12.99 -14.36 0.16
C LYS A 62 -12.47 -15.01 1.43
N VAL A 63 -12.06 -16.29 1.33
CA VAL A 63 -11.60 -17.07 2.47
C VAL A 63 -10.27 -16.51 2.99
N HIS A 64 -10.26 -16.18 4.28
CA HIS A 64 -9.08 -15.80 5.05
C HIS A 64 -8.68 -16.99 5.93
N ASP A 65 -7.68 -17.75 5.48
CA ASP A 65 -7.08 -18.82 6.29
C ASP A 65 -5.58 -18.56 6.42
N LEU A 66 -5.12 -18.47 7.67
CA LEU A 66 -3.73 -18.20 8.01
C LEU A 66 -2.83 -19.40 7.69
N ALA A 67 -3.40 -20.61 7.62
CA ALA A 67 -2.65 -21.79 7.20
C ALA A 67 -2.28 -21.71 5.71
N LEU A 68 -3.19 -21.22 4.86
CA LEU A 68 -2.91 -20.99 3.43
C LEU A 68 -1.87 -19.89 3.20
N ARG A 69 -1.79 -18.92 4.12
CA ARG A 69 -0.75 -17.89 4.11
C ARG A 69 0.64 -18.49 4.34
N ALA A 70 0.78 -19.35 5.34
CA ALA A 70 2.05 -20.05 5.59
C ALA A 70 2.47 -20.89 4.38
N ASP A 71 1.51 -21.59 3.76
CA ASP A 71 1.76 -22.37 2.54
C ASP A 71 2.21 -21.46 1.37
N TYR A 72 1.59 -20.27 1.22
CA TYR A 72 2.00 -19.28 0.22
C TYR A 72 3.40 -18.70 0.50
N GLU A 73 3.76 -18.40 1.75
CA GLU A 73 5.09 -17.88 2.10
C GLU A 73 6.20 -18.87 1.77
N ILE A 74 5.94 -20.18 1.93
CA ILE A 74 6.86 -21.25 1.52
C ILE A 74 6.93 -21.34 0.00
N ALA A 75 5.78 -21.33 -0.68
CA ALA A 75 5.70 -21.46 -2.14
C ALA A 75 6.29 -20.24 -2.87
N SER A 76 6.10 -19.04 -2.34
CA SER A 76 6.59 -17.77 -2.91
C SER A 76 8.12 -17.69 -2.97
N LYS A 77 8.82 -18.43 -2.10
CA LYS A 77 10.29 -18.57 -2.19
C LYS A 77 10.73 -19.43 -3.37
N GLN A 78 9.88 -20.35 -3.83
CA GLN A 78 10.19 -21.27 -4.91
C GLN A 78 9.67 -20.77 -6.25
N HIS A 79 8.55 -20.05 -6.27
CA HIS A 79 7.91 -19.59 -7.49
C HIS A 79 7.21 -18.24 -7.35
N GLU A 80 7.30 -17.40 -8.39
CA GLU A 80 6.65 -16.09 -8.45
C GLU A 80 5.21 -16.24 -9.00
N TYR A 81 4.20 -16.07 -8.14
CA TYR A 81 2.77 -16.24 -8.49
C TYR A 81 2.06 -14.94 -8.93
N PHE A 82 2.74 -13.80 -8.88
CA PHE A 82 2.22 -12.46 -9.27
C PHE A 82 0.95 -12.00 -8.53
N PHE A 83 0.64 -12.56 -7.37
CA PHE A 83 -0.51 -12.14 -6.55
C PHE A 83 -0.42 -10.69 -6.04
N GLU A 84 0.75 -10.06 -6.15
CA GLU A 84 0.94 -8.66 -5.81
C GLU A 84 0.14 -7.71 -6.69
N LEU A 85 -0.11 -8.06 -7.96
CA LEU A 85 -0.93 -7.28 -8.88
C LEU A 85 -2.38 -7.19 -8.40
N ASP A 86 -3.01 -8.34 -8.16
CA ASP A 86 -4.38 -8.43 -7.67
C ASP A 86 -4.54 -7.73 -6.32
N ALA A 87 -3.53 -7.86 -5.44
CA ALA A 87 -3.56 -7.20 -4.15
C ALA A 87 -3.39 -5.68 -4.27
N ALA A 88 -2.54 -5.20 -5.17
CA ALA A 88 -2.38 -3.77 -5.42
C ALA A 88 -3.65 -3.14 -6.00
N GLU A 89 -4.31 -3.79 -6.96
CA GLU A 89 -5.57 -3.31 -7.55
C GLU A 89 -6.70 -3.24 -6.49
N HIS A 90 -6.80 -4.26 -5.64
CA HIS A 90 -7.77 -4.26 -4.54
C HIS A 90 -7.51 -3.14 -3.52
N LEU A 91 -6.24 -2.89 -3.18
CA LEU A 91 -5.90 -1.79 -2.27
C LEU A 91 -6.11 -0.42 -2.91
N GLN A 92 -5.79 -0.27 -4.19
CA GLN A 92 -5.94 0.98 -4.92
C GLN A 92 -7.41 1.36 -5.06
N SER A 93 -8.28 0.40 -5.42
CA SER A 93 -9.73 0.62 -5.45
C SER A 93 -10.28 1.01 -4.08
N PHE A 94 -9.83 0.33 -3.02
CA PHE A 94 -10.23 0.66 -1.66
C PHE A 94 -9.80 2.08 -1.22
N ILE A 95 -8.56 2.48 -1.52
CA ILE A 95 -8.06 3.83 -1.21
C ILE A 95 -8.83 4.87 -2.02
N ALA A 96 -9.08 4.64 -3.31
CA ALA A 96 -9.85 5.56 -4.15
C ALA A 96 -11.27 5.77 -3.61
N ASP A 97 -11.92 4.72 -3.13
CA ASP A 97 -13.24 4.82 -2.49
C ASP A 97 -13.20 5.62 -1.19
N CYS A 98 -12.13 5.47 -0.41
CA CYS A 98 -11.94 6.24 0.83
C CYS A 98 -11.65 7.71 0.54
N ASP A 99 -10.80 8.01 -0.44
CA ASP A 99 -10.47 9.38 -0.82
C ASP A 99 -11.72 10.09 -1.39
N ARG A 100 -12.53 9.39 -2.21
CA ARG A 100 -13.83 9.91 -2.67
C ARG A 100 -14.77 10.21 -1.50
N ARG A 101 -14.82 9.35 -0.47
CA ARG A 101 -15.61 9.61 0.74
C ARG A 101 -15.10 10.82 1.52
N THR A 102 -13.78 10.96 1.63
CA THR A 102 -13.13 12.13 2.25
C THR A 102 -13.49 13.42 1.51
N GLU A 103 -13.42 13.44 0.18
CA GLU A 103 -13.79 14.61 -0.62
C GLU A 103 -15.27 14.99 -0.46
N LEU A 104 -16.17 14.00 -0.44
CA LEU A 104 -17.59 14.25 -0.20
C LEU A 104 -17.84 14.82 1.20
N ALA A 105 -17.12 14.33 2.21
CA ALA A 105 -17.20 14.87 3.57
C ALA A 105 -16.66 16.31 3.64
N LYS A 106 -15.55 16.60 2.95
CA LYS A 106 -15.01 17.96 2.82
C LYS A 106 -16.00 18.91 2.13
N LYS A 107 -16.63 18.48 1.02
CA LYS A 107 -17.65 19.27 0.31
C LYS A 107 -18.85 19.58 1.18
N ARG A 108 -19.39 18.58 1.90
CA ARG A 108 -20.49 18.78 2.85
C ARG A 108 -20.14 19.77 3.97
N LEU A 109 -18.90 19.71 4.50
CA LEU A 109 -18.45 20.69 5.49
C LEU A 109 -18.36 22.09 4.89
N ALA A 110 -17.81 22.23 3.69
CA ALA A 110 -17.69 23.51 3.02
C ALA A 110 -19.07 24.16 2.81
N GLU A 111 -20.07 23.40 2.33
CA GLU A 111 -21.46 23.86 2.18
C GLU A 111 -22.07 24.34 3.51
N THR A 112 -21.82 23.63 4.61
CA THR A 112 -22.30 24.06 5.94
C THR A 112 -21.53 25.25 6.53
N GLN A 113 -20.37 25.59 5.96
CA GLN A 113 -19.45 26.61 6.47
C GLN A 113 -19.39 27.88 5.59
N GLU A 114 -20.24 27.99 4.56
CA GLU A 114 -20.25 29.12 3.61
C GLU A 114 -20.47 30.50 4.25
N GLU A 115 -20.95 30.57 5.51
CA GLU A 115 -21.11 31.82 6.26
C GLU A 115 -19.79 32.40 6.81
N ILE A 116 -18.67 31.67 6.70
CA ILE A 116 -17.37 32.08 7.26
C ILE A 116 -16.55 32.80 6.19
N SER A 117 -16.07 34.01 6.50
CA SER A 117 -15.18 34.75 5.61
C SER A 117 -13.88 33.97 5.33
N ALA A 118 -13.39 34.07 4.09
CA ALA A 118 -12.19 33.35 3.64
C ALA A 118 -10.95 33.62 4.53
N GLU A 119 -10.84 34.82 5.11
CA GLU A 119 -9.77 35.17 6.05
C GLU A 119 -9.83 34.39 7.37
N VAL A 120 -11.03 34.14 7.89
CA VAL A 120 -11.24 33.36 9.11
C VAL A 120 -11.02 31.88 8.82
N ALA A 121 -11.35 31.41 7.62
CA ALA A 121 -11.07 30.04 7.18
C ALA A 121 -9.56 29.78 7.11
N ALA A 122 -8.76 30.68 6.52
CA ALA A 122 -7.30 30.55 6.46
C ALA A 122 -6.64 30.53 7.85
N LYS A 123 -7.15 31.34 8.79
CA LYS A 123 -6.66 31.32 10.19
C LYS A 123 -7.03 30.01 10.91
N ALA A 124 -8.22 29.48 10.65
CA ALA A 124 -8.65 28.18 11.18
C ALA A 124 -7.80 27.04 10.62
N GLU A 125 -7.50 27.07 9.32
CA GLU A 125 -6.63 26.09 8.65
C GLU A 125 -5.25 26.03 9.29
N ARG A 126 -4.65 27.20 9.60
CA ARG A 126 -3.36 27.26 10.30
C ARG A 126 -3.39 26.61 11.70
N VAL A 127 -4.47 26.80 12.46
CA VAL A 127 -4.65 26.11 13.76
C VAL A 127 -4.79 24.60 13.56
N HIS A 128 -5.49 24.18 12.50
CA HIS A 128 -5.64 22.77 12.17
C HIS A 128 -4.34 22.09 11.74
N GLU A 129 -3.49 22.78 10.98
CA GLU A 129 -2.15 22.29 10.60
C GLU A 129 -1.29 22.04 11.85
N LEU A 130 -1.27 23.00 12.78
CA LEU A 130 -0.54 22.86 14.04
C LEU A 130 -1.11 21.72 14.90
N ASN A 131 -2.43 21.56 14.95
CA ASN A 131 -3.07 20.43 15.63
C ASN A 131 -2.67 19.07 15.03
N GLU A 132 -2.59 18.99 13.71
CA GLU A 132 -2.17 17.77 13.00
C GLU A 132 -0.69 17.45 13.26
N GLU A 133 0.17 18.46 13.27
CA GLU A 133 1.58 18.29 13.61
C GLU A 133 1.75 17.80 15.06
N ILE A 134 1.04 18.42 16.02
CA ILE A 134 1.02 17.97 17.42
C ILE A 134 0.57 16.52 17.52
N GLY A 135 -0.52 16.15 16.84
CA GLY A 135 -1.03 14.78 16.84
C GLY A 135 -0.04 13.75 16.30
N LYS A 136 0.64 14.07 15.19
CA LYS A 136 1.69 13.21 14.60
C LYS A 136 2.90 13.08 15.51
N LEU A 137 3.33 14.18 16.15
CA LEU A 137 4.46 14.17 17.07
C LEU A 137 4.14 13.39 18.35
N LEU A 138 2.92 13.53 18.89
CA LEU A 138 2.46 12.75 20.04
C LEU A 138 2.43 11.25 19.73
N ALA A 139 1.86 10.84 18.59
CA ALA A 139 1.85 9.44 18.17
C ALA A 139 3.28 8.88 18.01
N ARG A 140 4.21 9.66 17.44
CA ARG A 140 5.63 9.27 17.36
C ARG A 140 6.30 9.18 18.73
N ALA A 141 5.98 10.09 19.64
CA ALA A 141 6.52 10.07 21.00
C ALA A 141 6.07 8.81 21.76
N GLU A 142 4.81 8.41 21.62
CA GLU A 142 4.28 7.17 22.19
C GLU A 142 4.97 5.94 21.59
N GLN A 143 5.17 5.92 20.26
CA GLN A 143 5.85 4.82 19.57
C GLN A 143 7.30 4.65 20.04
N LEU A 144 8.07 5.75 20.10
CA LEU A 144 9.45 5.76 20.61
C LEU A 144 9.51 5.40 22.10
N GLY A 145 8.51 5.81 22.88
CA GLY A 145 8.36 5.42 24.28
C GLY A 145 8.14 3.91 24.44
N GLY A 146 7.31 3.32 23.59
CA GLY A 146 7.07 1.87 23.54
C GLY A 146 8.31 1.07 23.14
N GLU A 147 9.16 1.62 22.26
CA GLU A 147 10.45 1.03 21.88
C GLU A 147 11.55 1.18 22.95
N GLY A 148 11.30 1.94 24.03
CA GLY A 148 12.27 2.19 25.09
C GLY A 148 13.29 3.29 24.77
N ASN A 149 13.12 4.04 23.67
CA ASN A 149 14.00 5.12 23.25
C ASN A 149 13.67 6.44 23.98
N VAL A 150 13.95 6.50 25.29
CA VAL A 150 13.55 7.62 26.18
C VAL A 150 14.14 8.97 25.73
N GLU A 151 15.41 9.02 25.35
CA GLU A 151 16.07 10.28 24.94
C GLU A 151 15.41 10.89 23.69
N LYS A 152 15.13 10.07 22.67
CA LYS A 152 14.47 10.52 21.44
C LYS A 152 13.02 10.91 21.71
N ALA A 153 12.32 10.15 22.55
CA ALA A 153 10.96 10.50 22.95
C ALA A 153 10.92 11.87 23.65
N GLN A 154 11.87 12.16 24.53
CA GLN A 154 11.96 13.44 25.23
C GLN A 154 12.22 14.61 24.27
N GLN A 155 13.08 14.44 23.25
CA GLN A 155 13.30 15.44 22.21
C GLN A 155 12.04 15.71 21.38
N VAL A 156 11.25 14.68 21.08
CA VAL A 156 9.98 14.82 20.35
C VAL A 156 8.95 15.56 21.22
N LEU A 157 8.88 15.26 22.52
CA LEU A 157 8.01 15.98 23.46
C LEU A 157 8.38 17.46 23.60
N GLU A 158 9.68 17.80 23.61
CA GLU A 158 10.11 19.21 23.61
C GLU A 158 9.63 19.94 22.33
N LYS A 159 9.65 19.27 21.18
CA LYS A 159 9.07 19.82 19.94
C LYS A 159 7.56 20.00 20.05
N VAL A 160 6.85 19.04 20.64
CA VAL A 160 5.41 19.16 20.91
C VAL A 160 5.11 20.40 21.74
N GLU A 161 5.87 20.68 22.80
CA GLU A 161 5.68 21.88 23.63
C GLU A 161 5.91 23.18 22.84
N LYS A 162 6.92 23.23 21.96
CA LYS A 162 7.14 24.38 21.07
C LYS A 162 5.96 24.58 20.12
N THR A 163 5.46 23.51 19.49
CA THR A 163 4.28 23.58 18.60
C THR A 163 3.00 23.93 19.37
N ARG A 164 2.86 23.50 20.65
CA ARG A 164 1.76 23.90 21.53
C ARG A 164 1.73 25.40 21.81
N ALA A 165 2.90 26.02 22.01
CA ALA A 165 2.98 27.47 22.18
C ALA A 165 2.49 28.21 20.92
N LEU A 166 2.94 27.77 19.75
CA LEU A 166 2.50 28.32 18.46
C LEU A 166 1.01 28.09 18.21
N LYS A 167 0.46 26.93 18.60
CA LYS A 167 -0.98 26.63 18.54
C LYS A 167 -1.77 27.64 19.37
N ARG A 168 -1.35 27.94 20.60
CA ARG A 168 -2.04 28.92 21.46
C ARG A 168 -2.06 30.31 20.83
N GLU A 169 -0.93 30.76 20.29
CA GLU A 169 -0.86 32.04 19.57
C GLU A 169 -1.80 32.08 18.37
N ALA A 170 -1.82 31.02 17.56
CA ALA A 170 -2.71 30.91 16.40
C ALA A 170 -4.20 30.84 16.80
N GLU A 171 -4.53 30.14 17.89
CA GLU A 171 -5.87 30.08 18.46
C GLU A 171 -6.34 31.43 18.99
N ASP A 172 -5.46 32.20 19.63
CA ASP A 172 -5.76 33.55 20.12
C ASP A 172 -6.01 34.52 18.97
N ILE A 173 -5.19 34.48 17.91
CA ILE A 173 -5.40 35.27 16.68
C ILE A 173 -6.73 34.91 16.02
N TYR A 174 -7.06 33.62 15.97
CA TYR A 174 -8.31 33.12 15.44
C TYR A 174 -9.52 33.59 16.28
N ARG A 175 -9.43 33.45 17.61
CA ARG A 175 -10.48 33.86 18.56
C ARG A 175 -10.74 35.37 18.51
N ASN A 176 -9.68 36.18 18.39
CA ASN A 176 -9.80 37.64 18.30
C ASN A 176 -10.39 38.12 16.96
N SER A 177 -10.36 37.27 15.92
CA SER A 177 -10.90 37.60 14.61
C SER A 177 -12.38 37.23 14.41
N MET A 178 -13.00 36.54 15.37
CA MET A 178 -14.38 36.06 15.28
C MET A 178 -15.29 36.66 16.37
N PRO A 179 -16.52 37.09 16.03
CA PRO A 179 -17.53 37.47 17.02
C PRO A 179 -17.94 36.30 17.93
N ALA A 180 -18.28 36.58 19.19
CA ALA A 180 -18.66 35.55 20.17
C ALA A 180 -19.89 34.72 19.75
N SER A 181 -20.77 35.27 18.91
CA SER A 181 -22.01 34.60 18.45
C SER A 181 -21.74 33.44 17.50
N SER A 182 -20.72 33.54 16.65
CA SER A 182 -20.32 32.50 15.69
C SER A 182 -19.34 31.48 16.26
N PHE A 183 -18.92 31.66 17.52
CA PHE A 183 -18.04 30.73 18.24
C PHE A 183 -18.76 29.44 18.68
N GLN A 184 -20.10 29.44 18.77
CA GLN A 184 -20.87 28.27 19.20
C GLN A 184 -20.93 27.14 18.16
N GLN A 185 -20.70 27.45 16.88
CA GLN A 185 -20.58 26.42 15.85
C GLN A 185 -19.20 25.77 15.95
N GLN A 186 -19.16 24.51 16.39
CA GLN A 186 -17.93 23.72 16.39
C GLN A 186 -17.44 23.57 14.95
N LYS A 187 -16.38 24.31 14.60
CA LYS A 187 -15.73 24.13 13.29
C LYS A 187 -15.02 22.79 13.27
N LEU A 188 -15.59 21.89 12.47
CA LEU A 188 -15.07 20.56 12.21
C LEU A 188 -14.21 20.60 10.94
N ARG A 189 -13.12 19.84 10.97
CA ARG A 189 -12.28 19.49 9.83
C ARG A 189 -12.36 17.99 9.62
N VAL A 190 -12.27 17.52 8.39
CA VAL A 190 -12.15 16.08 8.08
C VAL A 190 -10.67 15.70 8.01
N CYS A 191 -10.30 14.62 8.70
CA CYS A 191 -8.98 14.01 8.59
C CYS A 191 -8.81 13.38 7.19
N GLU A 192 -7.68 13.65 6.53
CA GLU A 192 -7.42 13.18 5.15
C GLU A 192 -7.11 11.68 5.06
N VAL A 193 -6.74 11.06 6.18
CA VAL A 193 -6.34 9.65 6.23
C VAL A 193 -7.54 8.76 6.56
N CYS A 194 -8.36 9.13 7.55
CA CYS A 194 -9.40 8.27 8.09
C CYS A 194 -10.83 8.81 7.95
N ALA A 195 -11.00 9.92 7.21
CA ALA A 195 -12.28 10.58 6.93
C ALA A 195 -13.11 11.00 8.17
N ALA A 196 -12.54 10.92 9.38
CA ALA A 196 -13.25 11.29 10.59
C ALA A 196 -13.21 12.82 10.84
N TYR A 197 -14.26 13.32 11.49
CA TYR A 197 -14.37 14.73 11.87
C TYR A 197 -13.56 15.03 13.14
N LEU A 198 -12.70 16.04 13.06
CA LEU A 198 -11.86 16.60 14.11
C LEU A 198 -12.30 18.05 14.39
N GLY A 199 -12.49 18.40 15.65
CA GLY A 199 -12.77 19.77 16.04
C GLY A 199 -11.50 20.61 16.12
N LEU A 200 -11.61 21.92 15.85
CA LEU A 200 -10.50 22.87 16.01
C LEU A 200 -10.00 22.97 17.47
N HIS A 201 -10.92 22.84 18.43
CA HIS A 201 -10.65 22.91 19.87
C HIS A 201 -10.60 21.54 20.56
N ASP A 202 -10.31 20.48 19.81
CA ASP A 202 -10.17 19.17 20.42
C ASP A 202 -8.96 19.11 21.36
N ASN A 203 -9.15 18.43 22.49
CA ASN A 203 -8.09 18.21 23.47
C ASN A 203 -6.97 17.35 22.87
N ASP A 204 -5.73 17.64 23.26
CA ASP A 204 -4.55 16.91 22.78
C ASP A 204 -4.64 15.39 23.04
N ARG A 205 -5.28 14.97 24.14
CA ARG A 205 -5.57 13.55 24.40
C ARG A 205 -6.43 12.93 23.29
N ARG A 206 -7.47 13.63 22.84
CA ARG A 206 -8.34 13.16 21.75
C ARG A 206 -7.61 13.13 20.42
N LEU A 207 -6.69 14.08 20.18
CA LEU A 207 -5.82 14.06 19.00
C LEU A 207 -4.88 12.84 19.05
N ALA A 208 -4.25 12.56 20.20
CA ALA A 208 -3.42 11.38 20.38
C ALA A 208 -4.22 10.08 20.14
N ASP A 209 -5.42 9.94 20.75
CA ASP A 209 -6.30 8.78 20.55
C ASP A 209 -6.73 8.63 19.08
N HIS A 210 -6.87 9.72 18.33
CA HIS A 210 -7.19 9.70 16.91
C HIS A 210 -6.02 9.21 16.06
N PHE A 211 -4.83 9.82 16.21
CA PHE A 211 -3.66 9.51 15.39
C PHE A 211 -2.99 8.18 15.79
N GLY A 212 -3.05 7.82 17.07
CA GLY A 212 -2.62 6.51 17.61
C GLY A 212 -3.72 5.43 17.54
N GLY A 213 -4.91 5.76 17.04
CA GLY A 213 -6.01 4.82 16.92
C GLY A 213 -5.82 3.79 15.82
N LYS A 214 -6.37 2.58 16.01
CA LYS A 214 -6.32 1.47 15.03
C LYS A 214 -6.81 1.89 13.63
N LEU A 215 -7.83 2.77 13.55
CA LEU A 215 -8.34 3.30 12.29
C LEU A 215 -7.26 4.07 11.51
N HIS A 216 -6.66 5.08 12.16
CA HIS A 216 -5.72 5.96 11.51
C HIS A 216 -4.44 5.21 11.14
N LEU A 217 -3.90 4.42 12.07
CA LEU A 217 -2.74 3.56 11.82
C LEU A 217 -3.00 2.51 10.74
N GLY A 218 -4.20 1.92 10.71
CA GLY A 218 -4.59 0.95 9.69
C GLY A 218 -4.61 1.55 8.28
N PHE A 219 -5.10 2.77 8.12
CA PHE A 219 -5.05 3.48 6.84
C PHE A 219 -3.64 3.84 6.40
N ILE A 220 -2.77 4.24 7.34
CA ILE A 220 -1.34 4.45 7.06
C ILE A 220 -0.70 3.14 6.59
N GLU A 221 -0.93 2.04 7.31
CA GLU A 221 -0.40 0.72 6.99
C GLU A 221 -0.88 0.25 5.60
N ILE A 222 -2.15 0.48 5.25
CA ILE A 222 -2.71 0.16 3.94
C ILE A 222 -2.02 0.98 2.84
N ARG A 223 -1.83 2.29 3.03
CA ARG A 223 -1.15 3.16 2.05
C ARG A 223 0.32 2.78 1.87
N GLU A 224 1.04 2.49 2.95
CA GLU A 224 2.43 2.02 2.90
C GLU A 224 2.54 0.65 2.22
N LYS A 225 1.61 -0.27 2.49
CA LYS A 225 1.57 -1.58 1.82
C LYS A 225 1.28 -1.43 0.34
N LEU A 226 0.37 -0.53 -0.05
CA LEU A 226 0.13 -0.23 -1.47
C LEU A 226 1.42 0.25 -2.13
N GLU A 227 2.14 1.21 -1.53
CA GLU A 227 3.39 1.72 -2.10
C GLU A 227 4.45 0.61 -2.25
N LYS A 228 4.59 -0.27 -1.25
CA LYS A 228 5.50 -1.43 -1.31
C LYS A 228 5.10 -2.39 -2.43
N LEU A 229 3.80 -2.71 -2.57
CA LEU A 229 3.30 -3.60 -3.62
C LEU A 229 3.44 -2.98 -5.01
N MET A 230 3.22 -1.68 -5.17
CA MET A 230 3.43 -0.98 -6.44
C MET A 230 4.90 -1.02 -6.86
N LYS A 231 5.84 -0.86 -5.92
CA LYS A 231 7.28 -0.99 -6.20
C LYS A 231 7.65 -2.40 -6.64
N THR A 232 7.20 -3.42 -5.93
CA THR A 232 7.49 -4.82 -6.31
C THR A 232 6.86 -5.19 -7.65
N VAL A 233 5.65 -4.71 -7.93
CA VAL A 233 5.00 -4.86 -9.24
C VAL A 233 5.81 -4.18 -10.34
N ALA A 234 6.24 -2.94 -10.13
CA ALA A 234 7.04 -2.19 -11.11
C ALA A 234 8.38 -2.89 -11.39
N GLU A 235 9.10 -3.33 -10.35
CA GLU A 235 10.34 -4.09 -10.48
C GLU A 235 10.14 -5.40 -11.26
N LYS A 236 9.05 -6.13 -10.98
CA LYS A 236 8.72 -7.37 -11.72
C LYS A 236 8.37 -7.09 -13.17
N GLN A 237 7.60 -6.03 -13.44
CA GLN A 237 7.26 -5.61 -14.80
C GLN A 237 8.51 -5.20 -15.58
N GLU A 238 9.42 -4.44 -14.97
CA GLU A 238 10.70 -4.05 -15.56
C GLU A 238 11.56 -5.28 -15.85
N ARG A 239 11.74 -6.19 -14.89
CA ARG A 239 12.47 -7.46 -15.12
C ARG A 239 11.88 -8.28 -16.26
N MET A 240 10.55 -8.32 -16.38
CA MET A 240 9.87 -9.00 -17.48
C MET A 240 10.11 -8.30 -18.83
N GLN A 241 10.07 -6.97 -18.86
CA GLN A 241 10.35 -6.18 -20.06
C GLN A 241 11.81 -6.33 -20.50
N THR A 242 12.76 -6.29 -19.58
CA THR A 242 14.19 -6.51 -19.86
C THR A 242 14.43 -7.92 -20.39
N ARG A 243 13.82 -8.95 -19.79
CA ARG A 243 13.92 -10.33 -20.31
C ARG A 243 13.37 -10.47 -21.74
N ARG A 244 12.21 -9.86 -22.01
CA ARG A 244 11.62 -9.84 -23.37
C ARG A 244 12.49 -9.09 -24.36
N ARG A 245 13.15 -8.02 -23.92
CA ARG A 245 14.12 -7.27 -24.73
C ARG A 245 15.35 -8.09 -25.03
N ASP A 246 15.96 -8.72 -24.03
CA ASP A 246 17.12 -9.61 -24.19
C ASP A 246 16.80 -10.81 -25.09
N GLU A 247 15.59 -11.39 -24.98
CA GLU A 247 15.15 -12.47 -25.85
C GLU A 247 15.03 -12.00 -27.30
N ARG A 248 14.45 -10.83 -27.54
CA ARG A 248 14.37 -10.22 -28.88
C ARG A 248 15.76 -9.91 -29.42
N ASP A 249 16.65 -9.32 -28.62
CA ASP A 249 18.02 -8.99 -29.03
C ASP A 249 18.81 -10.27 -29.40
N ARG A 250 18.62 -11.37 -28.66
CA ARG A 250 19.20 -12.69 -28.98
C ARG A 250 18.58 -13.36 -30.20
N GLU A 251 17.32 -13.08 -30.51
CA GLU A 251 16.66 -13.56 -31.71
C GLU A 251 17.19 -12.80 -32.94
N GLU A 252 17.30 -11.48 -32.84
CA GLU A 252 17.91 -10.62 -33.86
C GLU A 252 19.39 -10.98 -34.12
N GLU A 253 20.19 -11.23 -33.07
CA GLU A 253 21.58 -11.70 -33.25
C GLU A 253 21.65 -13.04 -33.95
N ARG A 254 20.73 -13.96 -33.64
CA ARG A 254 20.65 -15.26 -34.32
C ARG A 254 20.30 -15.07 -35.79
N GLU A 255 19.28 -14.27 -36.12
CA GLU A 255 18.91 -13.95 -37.51
C GLU A 255 20.08 -13.35 -38.29
N ARG A 256 20.78 -12.36 -37.72
CA ARG A 256 21.98 -11.78 -38.35
C ARG A 256 23.07 -12.83 -38.58
N GLY A 257 23.24 -13.77 -37.64
CA GLY A 257 24.15 -14.91 -37.79
C GLY A 257 23.76 -15.82 -38.97
N TRP A 258 22.48 -16.15 -39.10
CA TRP A 258 21.96 -16.94 -40.23
C TRP A 258 22.12 -16.23 -41.57
N GLU A 259 21.91 -14.91 -41.62
CA GLU A 259 22.13 -14.12 -42.83
C GLU A 259 23.60 -14.13 -43.26
N LEU A 260 24.53 -13.92 -42.32
CA LEU A 260 25.97 -13.97 -42.60
C LEU A 260 26.43 -15.36 -43.06
N ASP A 261 25.87 -16.44 -42.50
CA ASP A 261 26.20 -17.80 -42.93
C ASP A 261 25.64 -18.10 -44.32
N ARG A 262 24.43 -17.63 -44.63
CA ARG A 262 23.84 -17.74 -45.97
C ARG A 262 24.65 -16.97 -47.01
N GLU A 263 25.13 -15.77 -46.66
CA GLU A 263 25.98 -14.97 -47.54
C GLU A 263 27.33 -15.66 -47.81
N ARG A 264 27.96 -16.23 -46.77
CA ARG A 264 29.18 -17.03 -46.91
C ARG A 264 28.96 -18.28 -47.77
N GLU A 265 27.81 -18.93 -47.66
CA GLU A 265 27.48 -20.09 -48.50
C GLU A 265 27.31 -19.70 -49.97
N TRP A 266 26.62 -18.59 -50.24
CA TRP A 266 26.49 -18.00 -51.58
C TRP A 266 27.84 -17.64 -52.21
N GLU A 267 28.77 -17.05 -51.44
CA GLU A 267 30.13 -16.76 -51.93
C GLU A 267 30.88 -18.03 -52.33
N ARG A 268 30.84 -19.08 -51.49
CA ARG A 268 31.47 -20.38 -51.79
C ARG A 268 30.88 -21.02 -53.04
N GLU A 269 29.56 -20.91 -53.24
CA GLU A 269 28.91 -21.44 -54.44
C GLU A 269 29.35 -20.70 -55.69
N ARG A 270 29.42 -19.37 -55.63
CA ARG A 270 29.90 -18.51 -56.72
C ARG A 270 31.37 -18.78 -57.07
N GLU A 271 32.21 -19.07 -56.09
CA GLU A 271 33.60 -19.46 -56.29
C GLU A 271 33.72 -20.80 -57.03
N ARG A 272 32.97 -21.82 -56.59
CA ARG A 272 32.90 -23.13 -57.29
C ARG A 272 32.40 -23.00 -58.72
N GLU A 273 31.47 -22.09 -58.98
CA GLU A 273 30.95 -21.85 -60.33
C GLU A 273 32.02 -21.25 -61.25
N ARG A 274 32.80 -20.28 -60.75
CA ARG A 274 33.97 -19.72 -61.46
C ARG A 274 35.04 -20.78 -61.75
N GLU A 275 35.32 -21.67 -60.80
CA GLU A 275 36.26 -22.77 -61.02
C GLU A 275 35.78 -23.72 -62.13
N ARG A 276 34.50 -24.11 -62.13
CA ARG A 276 33.90 -24.95 -63.19
C ARG A 276 33.96 -24.27 -64.55
N GLU A 277 33.75 -22.96 -64.60
CA GLU A 277 33.84 -22.19 -65.85
C GLU A 277 35.28 -22.15 -66.38
N HIS A 278 36.25 -21.92 -65.49
CA HIS A 278 37.68 -21.96 -65.83
C HIS A 278 38.09 -23.35 -66.35
N GLU A 279 37.61 -24.42 -65.71
CA GLU A 279 37.90 -25.79 -66.14
C GLU A 279 37.29 -26.12 -67.51
N ARG A 280 36.08 -25.64 -67.80
CA ARG A 280 35.47 -25.74 -69.14
C ARG A 280 36.27 -25.00 -70.20
N ASN A 281 36.79 -23.82 -69.87
CA ASN A 281 37.58 -23.02 -70.79
C ASN A 281 38.96 -23.65 -71.09
N ARG A 282 39.53 -24.41 -70.15
CA ARG A 282 40.76 -25.19 -70.35
C ARG A 282 40.59 -26.43 -71.23
N ARG A 283 39.36 -26.94 -71.38
CA ARG A 283 39.05 -28.14 -72.17
C ARG A 283 38.59 -27.84 -73.61
N ARG A 284 38.39 -26.56 -73.95
CA ARG A 284 38.16 -26.07 -75.32
C ARG A 284 39.46 -25.63 -75.95
#